data_AF-Q9HH94-F1
#
_entry.id   AF-Q9HH94-F1
#
_cell.length_a   1.000
_cell.length_b   1.000
_cell.length_c   1.000
_cell.angle_alpha   90.00
_cell.angle_beta   90.00
_cell.angle_gamma   90.00
#
_symmetry.space_group_name_H-M   'P 1'
#
loop_
_entity.id
_entity.type
_entity.pdbx_description
1 polymer ?
#
loop_
_entity_poly.entity_id
_entity_poly.type
_entity_poly.pdbx_seq_one_letter_code
_entity_poly.pdbx_strand_id
1 'polypeptide(L)'
;MARIEFGQNYIKIRQEKIFLDEASLRILKTWIEVSKDKEPEELESELVISAKALSLLKPSSLREAYRQLYTVLMCRFFEKKRFEEIIDKIYKNCGGQM
;
A
#
# COMPACT_ATOMS: atom_id res chain seq x y z
N MET A 1 12.57 -12.45 -7.52
CA MET A 1 11.15 -12.60 -7.15
C MET A 1 10.87 -11.77 -5.91
N ALA A 2 10.00 -10.77 -6.05
CA ALA A 2 9.41 -10.01 -4.95
C ALA A 2 9.02 -10.94 -3.79
N ARG A 3 9.57 -10.73 -2.60
CA ARG A 3 9.05 -11.38 -1.39
C ARG A 3 7.90 -10.53 -0.87
N ILE A 4 6.73 -10.69 -1.47
CA ILE A 4 5.48 -10.18 -0.90
C ILE A 4 4.93 -11.28 0.01
N GLU A 5 4.77 -10.97 1.28
CA GLU A 5 4.25 -11.88 2.29
C GLU A 5 3.12 -11.20 3.05
N PHE A 6 2.00 -11.90 3.22
CA PHE A 6 0.85 -11.44 3.99
C PHE A 6 0.81 -12.18 5.32
N GLY A 7 0.89 -11.43 6.42
CA GLY A 7 0.56 -11.93 7.74
C GLY A 7 -0.90 -11.70 8.10
N GLN A 8 -1.23 -11.93 9.38
CA GLN A 8 -2.58 -11.73 9.91
C GLN A 8 -3.01 -10.25 9.88
N ASN A 9 -2.10 -9.33 10.22
CA ASN A 9 -2.34 -7.89 10.31
C ASN A 9 -1.21 -7.06 9.68
N TYR A 10 -0.44 -7.65 8.78
CA TYR A 10 0.67 -6.97 8.12
C TYR A 10 0.88 -7.47 6.70
N ILE A 11 1.49 -6.61 5.89
CA ILE A 11 2.10 -6.98 4.61
C ILE A 11 3.60 -6.71 4.71
N LYS A 12 4.40 -7.63 4.20
CA LYS A 12 5.85 -7.45 4.06
C LYS A 12 6.20 -7.40 2.59
N ILE A 13 6.87 -6.33 2.17
CA ILE A 13 7.31 -6.10 0.80
C ILE A 13 8.80 -5.79 0.88
N ARG A 14 9.63 -6.66 0.30
CA ARG A 14 11.10 -6.60 0.46
C ARG A 14 11.50 -6.67 1.94
N GLN A 15 12.08 -5.60 2.48
CA GLN A 15 12.49 -5.46 3.87
C GLN A 15 11.49 -4.65 4.71
N GLU A 16 10.47 -4.04 4.08
CA GLU A 16 9.48 -3.22 4.77
C GLU A 16 8.33 -4.09 5.27
N LYS A 17 8.05 -4.02 6.57
CA LYS A 17 6.90 -4.66 7.21
C LYS A 17 5.92 -3.57 7.64
N ILE A 18 4.72 -3.57 7.06
CA ILE A 18 3.71 -2.53 7.25
C ILE A 18 2.46 -3.17 7.85
N PHE A 19 2.03 -2.66 9.00
CA PHE A 19 0.81 -3.12 9.69
C PHE A 19 -0.43 -2.47 9.08
N LEU A 20 -1.47 -3.27 8.89
CA LEU A 20 -2.68 -2.90 8.17
C LEU A 20 -3.91 -3.55 8.82
N ASP A 21 -5.05 -2.88 8.72
CA ASP A 21 -6.35 -3.47 9.04
C ASP A 21 -6.73 -4.56 8.02
N GLU A 22 -7.72 -5.38 8.36
CA GLU A 22 -8.17 -6.51 7.53
C GLU A 22 -8.68 -6.05 6.17
N ALA A 23 -9.40 -4.92 6.10
CA ALA A 23 -9.95 -4.41 4.84
C ALA A 23 -8.83 -3.97 3.89
N SER A 24 -7.82 -3.29 4.41
CA SER A 24 -6.59 -2.91 3.69
C SER A 24 -5.82 -4.13 3.17
N LEU A 25 -5.62 -5.16 4.00
CA LEU A 25 -4.95 -6.39 3.56
C LEU A 25 -5.72 -7.10 2.45
N ARG A 26 -7.04 -7.19 2.59
CA ARG A 26 -7.91 -7.84 1.62
C ARG A 26 -7.87 -7.12 0.27
N ILE A 27 -7.94 -5.79 0.27
CA ILE A 27 -7.91 -5.05 -1.00
C ILE A 27 -6.54 -5.12 -1.69
N LEU A 28 -5.44 -5.12 -0.94
CA LEU A 28 -4.10 -5.27 -1.52
C LEU A 28 -3.89 -6.67 -2.13
N LYS A 29 -4.45 -7.72 -1.53
CA LYS A 29 -4.44 -9.07 -2.13
C LYS A 29 -5.18 -9.09 -3.47
N THR A 30 -6.39 -8.53 -3.51
CA THR A 30 -7.16 -8.39 -4.75
C THR A 30 -6.39 -7.58 -5.78
N TRP A 31 -5.71 -6.50 -5.37
CA TRP A 31 -4.92 -5.69 -6.28
C TRP A 31 -3.77 -6.46 -6.94
N ILE A 32 -3.05 -7.30 -6.18
CA ILE A 32 -2.00 -8.19 -6.71
C ILE A 32 -2.61 -9.18 -7.71
N GLU A 33 -3.77 -9.73 -7.41
CA GLU A 33 -4.43 -10.72 -8.29
C GLU A 33 -4.84 -10.13 -9.63
N VAL A 34 -5.23 -8.85 -9.68
CA VAL A 34 -5.63 -8.16 -10.92
C VAL A 34 -4.46 -7.47 -11.63
N SER A 35 -3.32 -7.28 -10.95
CA SER A 35 -2.12 -6.62 -11.49
C SER A 35 -1.01 -7.61 -11.86
N LYS A 36 -1.35 -8.86 -12.16
CA LYS A 36 -0.38 -9.94 -12.46
C LYS A 36 0.50 -9.65 -13.67
N ASP A 37 0.02 -8.82 -14.59
CA ASP A 37 0.74 -8.47 -15.83
C ASP A 37 1.70 -7.29 -15.65
N LYS A 38 1.77 -6.67 -14.46
CA LYS A 38 2.71 -5.58 -14.20
C LYS A 38 4.12 -6.11 -14.00
N GLU A 39 5.10 -5.28 -14.37
CA GLU A 39 6.50 -5.51 -14.03
C GLU A 39 6.65 -5.66 -12.50
N PRO A 40 7.38 -6.68 -12.00
CA PRO A 40 7.48 -6.96 -10.56
C PRO A 40 7.93 -5.75 -9.73
N GLU A 41 8.90 -4.98 -10.23
CA GLU A 41 9.42 -3.81 -9.54
C GLU A 41 8.40 -2.67 -9.45
N GLU A 42 7.58 -2.50 -10.49
CA GLU A 42 6.53 -1.50 -10.51
C GLU A 42 5.42 -1.87 -9.52
N LEU A 43 5.00 -3.14 -9.53
CA LEU A 43 4.01 -3.66 -8.59
C LEU A 43 4.50 -3.54 -7.14
N GLU A 44 5.75 -3.93 -6.86
CA GLU A 44 6.35 -3.80 -5.52
C GLU A 44 6.35 -2.33 -5.05
N SER A 45 6.81 -1.41 -5.88
CA SER A 45 6.82 0.03 -5.57
C SER A 45 5.42 0.57 -5.28
N GLU A 46 4.45 0.17 -6.09
CA GLU A 46 3.06 0.58 -5.92
C GLU A 46 2.44 0.03 -4.63
N LEU A 47 2.73 -1.23 -4.30
CA LEU A 47 2.26 -1.87 -3.08
C LEU A 47 2.88 -1.25 -1.83
N VAL A 48 4.16 -0.88 -1.84
CA VAL A 48 4.81 -0.22 -0.69
C VAL A 48 4.09 1.09 -0.37
N ILE A 49 3.86 1.91 -1.39
CA ILE A 49 3.23 3.22 -1.21
C ILE A 49 1.76 3.09 -0.83
N SER A 50 1.06 2.12 -1.42
CA SER A 50 -0.34 1.83 -1.08
C SER A 50 -0.47 1.32 0.35
N ALA A 51 0.41 0.42 0.79
CA ALA A 51 0.43 -0.08 2.15
C ALA A 51 0.74 1.04 3.15
N LYS A 52 1.74 1.89 2.88
CA LYS A 52 2.03 3.07 3.73
C LYS A 52 0.81 3.98 3.83
N ALA A 53 0.19 4.33 2.70
CA ALA A 53 -0.98 5.20 2.69
C ALA A 53 -2.16 4.57 3.47
N LEU A 54 -2.47 3.29 3.24
CA LEU A 54 -3.55 2.60 3.94
C LEU A 54 -3.28 2.47 5.45
N SER A 55 -2.03 2.27 5.86
CA SER A 55 -1.68 2.22 7.30
C SER A 55 -1.89 3.56 8.01
N LEU A 56 -1.80 4.67 7.26
CA LEU A 56 -2.06 6.03 7.75
C LEU A 56 -3.57 6.33 7.74
N LEU A 57 -4.26 5.93 6.67
CA LEU A 57 -5.67 6.24 6.47
C LEU A 57 -6.63 5.34 7.27
N LYS A 58 -6.22 4.10 7.59
CA LYS A 58 -6.93 3.14 8.43
C LYS A 58 -8.42 3.00 8.05
N PRO A 59 -8.73 2.55 6.82
CA PRO A 59 -10.11 2.40 6.39
C PRO A 59 -10.90 1.48 7.31
N SER A 60 -12.15 1.85 7.58
CA SER A 60 -13.05 1.11 8.47
C SER A 60 -13.82 -0.01 7.76
N SER A 61 -13.79 -0.05 6.42
CA SER A 61 -14.54 -1.00 5.61
C SER A 61 -13.85 -1.31 4.29
N LEU A 62 -14.19 -2.44 3.68
CA LEU A 62 -13.65 -2.82 2.36
C LEU A 62 -13.99 -1.79 1.27
N ARG A 63 -15.17 -1.17 1.34
CA ARG A 63 -15.57 -0.11 0.40
C ARG A 63 -14.71 1.14 0.56
N GLU A 64 -14.40 1.50 1.79
CA GLU A 64 -13.50 2.62 2.07
C GLU A 64 -12.07 2.30 1.62
N ALA A 65 -11.56 1.12 1.95
CA ALA A 65 -10.25 0.66 1.52
C ALA A 65 -10.10 0.67 -0.01
N TYR A 66 -11.14 0.25 -0.75
CA TYR A 66 -11.18 0.35 -2.20
C TYR A 66 -11.07 1.80 -2.70
N ARG A 67 -11.88 2.71 -2.15
CA ARG A 67 -11.85 4.14 -2.54
C ARG A 67 -10.51 4.79 -2.24
N GLN A 68 -9.94 4.49 -1.08
CA GLN A 68 -8.64 4.99 -0.68
C GLN A 68 -7.54 4.44 -1.58
N LEU A 69 -7.51 3.13 -1.85
CA LEU A 69 -6.54 2.53 -2.77
C LEU A 69 -6.64 3.17 -4.16
N TYR A 70 -7.85 3.28 -4.73
CA TYR A 70 -8.04 3.95 -6.02
C TYR A 70 -7.50 5.39 -6.01
N THR A 71 -7.78 6.15 -4.96
CA THR A 71 -7.28 7.53 -4.82
C THR A 71 -5.75 7.57 -4.79
N VAL A 72 -5.13 6.69 -3.99
CA VAL A 72 -3.67 6.58 -3.88
C VAL A 72 -3.04 6.25 -5.23
N LEU A 73 -3.59 5.27 -5.94
CA LEU A 73 -3.11 4.85 -7.26
C LEU A 73 -3.25 5.96 -8.31
N MET A 74 -4.38 6.67 -8.32
CA MET A 74 -4.62 7.78 -9.24
C MET A 74 -3.67 8.95 -8.95
N CYS A 75 -3.47 9.33 -7.68
CA CYS A 75 -2.50 10.36 -7.32
C CYS A 75 -1.07 9.96 -7.73
N ARG A 76 -0.69 8.71 -7.50
CA ARG A 76 0.61 8.18 -7.93
C ARG A 76 0.76 8.16 -9.45
N PHE A 77 -0.30 7.88 -10.20
CA PHE A 77 -0.25 7.90 -11.66
C PHE A 77 0.08 9.29 -12.21
N PHE A 78 -0.55 10.35 -11.67
CA PHE A 78 -0.31 11.72 -12.14
C PHE A 78 1.00 12.32 -11.62
N GLU A 79 1.37 12.06 -10.37
CA GLU A 79 2.44 12.77 -9.67
C GLU A 79 3.38 11.81 -8.92
N LYS A 80 3.79 10.71 -9.58
CA LYS A 80 4.50 9.58 -8.96
C LYS A 80 5.55 9.99 -7.93
N LYS A 81 6.63 10.66 -8.35
CA LYS A 81 7.76 10.99 -7.46
C LYS A 81 7.33 11.85 -6.27
N ARG A 82 6.61 12.94 -6.54
CA ARG A 82 6.20 13.91 -5.51
C ARG A 82 5.22 13.29 -4.52
N PHE A 83 4.29 12.48 -5.00
CA PHE A 83 3.32 11.78 -4.16
C PHE A 83 3.98 10.71 -3.30
N GLU A 84 4.88 9.90 -3.87
CA GLU A 84 5.63 8.89 -3.11
C GLU A 84 6.47 9.53 -2.00
N GLU A 85 7.17 10.63 -2.29
CA GLU A 85 7.93 11.40 -1.29
C GLU A 85 7.06 11.93 -0.14
N ILE A 86 5.86 12.44 -0.45
CA ILE A 86 4.92 12.93 0.55
C ILE A 86 4.47 11.79 1.46
N ILE A 87 4.04 10.66 0.88
CA ILE A 87 3.58 9.51 1.65
C ILE A 87 4.71 8.94 2.51
N ASP A 88 5.92 8.82 1.96
CA ASP A 88 7.08 8.37 2.72
C ASP A 88 7.42 9.30 3.88
N LYS A 89 7.34 10.62 3.67
CA LYS A 89 7.59 11.61 4.72
C LYS A 89 6.53 11.53 5.82
N ILE A 90 5.26 11.41 5.47
CA ILE A 90 4.17 11.26 6.45
C ILE A 90 4.32 9.93 7.18
N TYR A 91 4.58 8.83 6.47
CA TYR A 91 4.74 7.51 7.07
C TYR A 91 5.92 7.46 8.04
N LYS A 92 7.08 8.05 7.70
CA LYS A 92 8.22 8.14 8.63
C LYS A 92 7.90 8.95 9.88
N ASN A 93 7.12 10.02 9.76
CA ASN A 93 6.80 10.91 10.88
C ASN A 93 5.63 10.43 11.75
N CYS A 94 4.67 9.72 11.17
CA CYS A 94 3.40 9.37 11.81
C CYS A 94 3.18 7.86 11.91
N GLY A 95 3.78 7.06 11.03
CA GLY A 95 3.62 5.61 10.97
C GLY A 95 4.56 4.82 11.88
N GLY A 96 5.66 5.42 12.35
CA GLY A 96 6.65 4.80 13.23
C GLY A 96 6.38 4.91 14.75
N GLN A 97 5.23 5.45 15.16
CA GLN A 97 4.86 5.60 16.57
C GLN A 97 3.86 4.54 17.08
N MET A 98 3.78 3.37 16.43
CA MET A 98 2.94 2.24 16.87
C MET A 98 3.74 0.95 16.97
#